data_AF-A0A1G8BI94-F1
#
_entry.id   AF-A0A1G8BI94-F1
#
_cell.length_a   1.000
_cell.length_b   1.000
_cell.length_c   1.000
_cell.angle_alpha   90.00
_cell.angle_beta   90.00
_cell.angle_gamma   90.00
#
_symmetry.space_group_name_H-M   'P 1'
#
loop_
_entity.id
_entity.type
_entity.pdbx_description
1 polymer ?
#
loop_
_entity_poly.entity_id
_entity_poly.type
_entity_poly.pdbx_seq_one_letter_code
_entity_poly.pdbx_strand_id
1 'polypeptide(L)'
;MKWLSVFALALLAACSGTRALQASKNVPYATLEQTVQVGSSTREQVRAALGDSTSIRFDSGNEVWMYTYPAASGAQGEYVILFGGDGVVRKVRSGEVYRVKK
;
A
#
# COMPACT_ATOMS: atom_id res chain seq x y z
N MET A 1 -15.07 25.74 28.51
CA MET A 1 -13.61 25.58 28.30
C MET A 1 -13.15 24.12 28.15
N LYS A 2 -13.65 23.14 28.92
CA LYS A 2 -13.26 21.70 28.78
C LYS A 2 -13.66 21.05 27.44
N TRP A 3 -14.73 21.51 26.79
CA TRP A 3 -15.15 20.98 25.46
C TRP A 3 -14.30 21.46 24.29
N LEU A 4 -13.71 22.66 24.37
CA LEU A 4 -12.77 23.16 23.35
C LEU A 4 -11.49 22.33 23.31
N SER A 5 -11.04 21.81 24.45
CA SER A 5 -9.86 20.95 24.55
C SER A 5 -10.05 19.57 23.91
N VAL A 6 -11.26 18.99 23.95
CA VAL A 6 -11.52 17.66 23.36
C VAL A 6 -11.49 17.71 21.83
N PHE A 7 -12.02 18.78 21.23
CA PHE A 7 -11.97 18.98 19.79
C PHE A 7 -10.53 19.17 19.28
N ALA A 8 -9.69 19.87 20.05
CA ALA A 8 -8.29 20.06 19.71
C ALA A 8 -7.51 18.72 19.69
N LEU A 9 -7.74 17.81 20.65
CA LEU A 9 -7.06 16.50 20.65
C LEU A 9 -7.53 15.55 19.53
N ALA A 10 -8.79 15.65 19.09
CA ALA A 10 -9.29 14.81 18.00
C ALA A 10 -8.66 15.13 16.64
N LEU A 11 -8.24 16.38 16.41
CA LEU A 11 -7.63 16.82 15.16
C LEU A 11 -6.20 16.27 14.95
N LEU A 12 -5.45 15.99 16.02
CA LEU A 12 -4.07 15.47 15.89
C LEU A 12 -4.03 13.99 15.49
N ALA A 13 -5.09 13.21 15.72
CA ALA A 13 -5.12 11.78 15.37
C ALA A 13 -5.30 11.51 13.86
N ALA A 14 -5.65 12.53 13.07
CA ALA A 14 -5.99 12.37 11.66
C ALA A 14 -4.79 12.16 10.72
N CYS A 15 -3.56 12.42 11.17
CA CYS A 15 -2.33 12.26 10.38
C CYS A 15 -1.65 10.88 10.56
N SER A 16 -2.40 9.83 10.89
CA SER A 16 -1.84 8.47 10.92
C SER A 16 -1.76 7.90 9.50
N GLY A 17 -0.55 7.52 9.05
CA GLY A 17 -0.29 6.88 7.75
C GLY A 17 -0.93 5.51 7.53
N THR A 18 -1.74 5.04 8.49
CA THR A 18 -2.44 3.74 8.45
C THR A 18 -3.62 3.70 7.48
N ARG A 19 -4.15 4.84 7.03
CA ARG A 19 -5.30 4.90 6.10
C ARG A 19 -5.06 4.13 4.80
N ALA A 20 -3.85 4.26 4.24
CA ALA A 20 -3.51 3.57 3.00
C ALA A 20 -3.53 2.04 3.19
N LEU A 21 -3.01 1.54 4.32
CA LEU A 21 -2.99 0.11 4.64
C LEU A 21 -4.41 -0.46 4.78
N GLN A 22 -5.32 0.31 5.39
CA GLN A 22 -6.71 -0.10 5.57
C GLN A 22 -7.52 -0.07 4.25
N ALA A 23 -7.20 0.86 3.36
CA ALA A 23 -7.87 1.00 2.07
C ALA A 23 -7.33 0.03 0.99
N SER A 24 -6.09 -0.44 1.15
CA SER A 24 -5.44 -1.32 0.19
C SER A 24 -6.08 -2.70 0.13
N LYS A 25 -6.25 -3.20 -1.09
CA LYS A 25 -6.82 -4.52 -1.36
C LYS A 25 -5.95 -5.63 -0.75
N ASN A 26 -6.60 -6.60 -0.12
CA ASN A 26 -5.95 -7.78 0.41
C ASN A 26 -5.81 -8.86 -0.69
N VAL A 27 -4.60 -9.36 -0.89
CA VAL A 27 -4.25 -10.35 -1.91
C VAL A 27 -3.29 -11.38 -1.28
N PRO A 28 -3.41 -12.69 -1.60
CA PRO A 28 -2.43 -13.67 -1.14
C PRO A 28 -1.01 -13.34 -1.61
N TYR A 29 -0.02 -13.50 -0.72
CA TYR A 29 1.37 -13.16 -1.02
C TYR A 29 1.92 -13.89 -2.26
N ALA A 30 1.60 -15.17 -2.42
CA ALA A 30 1.99 -15.96 -3.58
C ALA A 30 1.46 -15.37 -4.90
N THR A 31 0.21 -14.89 -4.92
CA THR A 31 -0.38 -14.26 -6.10
C THR A 31 0.32 -12.94 -6.44
N LEU A 32 0.73 -12.17 -5.43
CA LEU A 32 1.51 -10.94 -5.62
C LEU A 32 2.86 -11.25 -6.28
N GLU A 33 3.63 -12.20 -5.74
CA GLU A 33 4.94 -12.58 -6.28
C GLU A 33 4.87 -13.17 -7.70
N GLN A 34 3.83 -13.96 -7.97
CA GLN A 34 3.65 -14.56 -9.31
C GLN A 34 3.27 -13.53 -10.37
N THR A 35 2.55 -12.48 -9.99
CA THR A 35 2.02 -11.46 -10.92
C THR A 35 3.02 -10.34 -11.18
N VAL A 36 3.81 -9.96 -10.17
CA VAL A 36 4.62 -8.75 -10.19
C VAL A 36 6.09 -9.10 -10.38
N GLN A 37 6.58 -8.90 -11.60
CA GLN A 37 7.97 -9.10 -11.99
C GLN A 37 8.61 -7.76 -12.34
N VAL A 38 9.68 -7.41 -11.62
CA VAL A 38 10.45 -6.18 -11.86
C VAL A 38 11.04 -6.20 -13.26
N GLY A 39 10.84 -5.13 -14.01
CA GLY A 39 11.34 -4.95 -15.37
C GLY A 39 10.44 -5.50 -16.48
N SER A 40 9.43 -6.31 -16.16
CA SER A 40 8.59 -6.99 -17.15
C SER A 40 7.10 -6.74 -16.96
N SER A 41 6.60 -6.81 -15.72
CA SER A 41 5.17 -6.59 -15.47
C SER A 41 4.79 -5.13 -15.71
N THR A 42 3.63 -4.92 -16.33
CA THR A 42 3.06 -3.59 -16.55
C THR A 42 1.94 -3.28 -15.58
N ARG A 43 1.63 -1.99 -15.40
CA ARG A 43 0.52 -1.51 -14.59
C ARG A 43 -0.80 -2.15 -15.01
N GLU A 44 -1.03 -2.28 -16.31
CA GLU A 44 -2.26 -2.86 -16.86
C GLU A 44 -2.36 -4.36 -16.59
N GLN A 45 -1.25 -5.10 -16.67
CA GLN A 45 -1.20 -6.51 -16.30
C GLN A 45 -1.46 -6.72 -14.81
N VAL A 46 -0.81 -5.90 -13.97
CA VAL A 46 -1.01 -5.93 -12.51
C VAL A 46 -2.48 -5.59 -12.18
N ARG A 47 -3.06 -4.57 -12.82
CA ARG A 47 -4.48 -4.23 -12.67
C ARG A 47 -5.40 -5.37 -13.07
N ALA A 48 -5.15 -5.99 -14.23
CA ALA A 48 -5.99 -7.07 -14.74
C ALA A 48 -5.98 -8.29 -13.80
N ALA A 49 -4.80 -8.62 -13.25
CA ALA A 49 -4.64 -9.80 -12.39
C ALA A 49 -5.06 -9.54 -10.93
N LEU A 50 -4.74 -8.36 -10.38
CA LEU A 50 -4.92 -8.07 -8.95
C LEU A 50 -6.10 -7.13 -8.67
N GLY A 51 -6.64 -6.46 -9.68
CA GLY A 51 -7.60 -5.38 -9.54
C GLY A 51 -6.97 -4.07 -9.04
N ASP A 52 -7.77 -3.01 -9.03
CA ASP A 52 -7.34 -1.72 -8.49
C ASP A 52 -7.13 -1.79 -6.97
N SER A 53 -6.21 -0.96 -6.48
CA SER A 53 -5.91 -0.79 -5.06
C SER A 53 -5.47 0.66 -4.81
N THR A 54 -5.11 0.99 -3.56
CA THR A 54 -4.55 2.30 -3.21
C THR A 54 -3.37 2.64 -4.13
N SER A 55 -3.47 3.77 -4.82
CA SER A 55 -2.44 4.26 -5.71
C SER A 55 -2.13 5.74 -5.49
N ILE A 56 -0.89 6.12 -5.76
CA ILE A 56 -0.43 7.50 -5.78
C ILE A 56 0.31 7.70 -7.09
N ARG A 57 -0.13 8.69 -7.88
CA ARG A 57 0.52 9.08 -9.14
C ARG A 57 1.31 10.37 -8.92
N PHE A 58 2.54 10.39 -9.40
CA PHE A 58 3.43 11.53 -9.30
C PHE A 58 3.46 12.28 -10.63
N ASP A 59 3.74 13.58 -10.59
CA ASP A 59 3.85 14.42 -11.80
C ASP A 59 4.99 13.99 -12.73
N SER A 60 5.98 13.24 -12.20
CA SER A 60 7.04 12.60 -12.99
C SER A 60 6.54 11.44 -13.87
N GLY A 61 5.26 11.07 -13.77
CA GLY A 61 4.66 9.91 -14.44
C GLY A 61 4.80 8.60 -13.66
N ASN A 62 5.67 8.55 -12.64
CA ASN A 62 5.79 7.40 -11.77
C ASN A 62 4.49 7.18 -10.98
N GLU A 63 4.26 5.93 -10.59
CA GLU A 63 3.07 5.57 -9.83
C GLU A 63 3.40 4.52 -8.79
N VAL A 64 2.88 4.68 -7.57
CA VAL A 64 3.05 3.73 -6.48
C VAL A 64 1.72 3.09 -6.15
N TRP A 65 1.67 1.78 -6.20
CA TRP A 65 0.50 0.99 -5.79
C TRP A 65 0.81 0.21 -4.54
N MET A 66 -0.18 0.04 -3.68
CA MET A 66 -0.03 -0.74 -2.46
C MET A 66 -1.14 -1.77 -2.33
N TYR A 67 -0.75 -3.02 -2.09
CA TYR A 67 -1.61 -4.12 -1.69
C TYR A 67 -1.25 -4.54 -0.26
N THR A 68 -2.15 -5.27 0.37
CA THR A 68 -1.87 -5.94 1.64
C THR A 68 -2.01 -7.44 1.51
N TYR A 69 -1.39 -8.19 2.42
CA TYR A 69 -1.50 -9.65 2.45
C TYR A 69 -1.53 -10.15 3.90
N PRO A 70 -2.14 -11.31 4.18
CA PRO A 70 -2.03 -11.94 5.50
C PRO A 70 -0.61 -12.53 5.64
N ALA A 71 0.17 -12.02 6.59
CA ALA A 71 1.51 -12.54 6.85
C ALA A 71 1.46 -13.80 7.73
N ALA A 72 2.51 -14.62 7.67
CA ALA A 72 2.60 -15.86 8.44
C ALA A 72 2.61 -15.62 9.97
N SER A 73 3.08 -14.45 10.41
CA SER A 73 3.05 -14.03 11.82
C SER A 73 1.64 -13.70 12.35
N GLY A 74 0.62 -13.68 11.47
CA GLY A 74 -0.72 -13.16 11.77
C GLY A 74 -0.82 -11.64 11.73
N ALA A 75 0.28 -10.93 11.44
CA ALA A 75 0.25 -9.51 11.11
C ALA A 75 -0.24 -9.28 9.68
N GLN A 76 -0.57 -8.03 9.35
CA GLN A 76 -0.83 -7.61 7.98
C GLN A 76 0.50 -7.24 7.33
N GLY A 77 0.78 -7.80 6.16
CA GLY A 77 1.88 -7.41 5.29
C GLY A 77 1.49 -6.31 4.31
N GLU A 78 2.46 -5.50 3.92
CA GLU A 78 2.36 -4.52 2.85
C GLU A 78 3.16 -4.97 1.63
N TYR A 79 2.62 -4.75 0.43
CA TYR A 79 3.28 -5.01 -0.84
C TYR A 79 3.17 -3.76 -1.71
N VAL A 80 4.29 -3.06 -1.86
CA VAL A 80 4.36 -1.76 -2.53
C VAL A 80 5.08 -1.92 -3.87
N ILE A 81 4.43 -1.48 -4.93
CA ILE A 81 4.91 -1.56 -6.31
C ILE A 81 5.17 -0.14 -6.79
N LEU A 82 6.37 0.11 -7.30
CA LEU A 82 6.70 1.33 -8.03
C LEU A 82 6.69 1.04 -9.52
N PHE A 83 5.83 1.73 -10.25
CA PHE A 83 5.83 1.80 -11.70
C PHE A 83 6.59 3.04 -12.17
N GLY A 84 7.35 2.88 -13.25
CA GLY A 84 7.95 4.01 -13.97
C GLY A 84 6.91 4.79 -14.77
N GLY A 85 7.32 5.93 -15.34
CA GLY A 85 6.49 6.70 -16.28
C GLY A 85 6.01 5.93 -17.50
N ASP A 86 6.73 4.85 -17.86
CA ASP A 86 6.38 3.90 -18.91
C ASP A 86 5.35 2.84 -18.47
N GLY A 87 4.92 2.86 -17.20
CA GLY A 87 3.96 1.91 -16.64
C GLY A 87 4.55 0.54 -16.30
N VAL A 88 5.87 0.35 -16.39
CA VAL A 88 6.53 -0.93 -16.06
C VAL A 88 7.00 -0.93 -14.61
N VAL A 89 6.94 -2.08 -13.96
CA VAL A 89 7.42 -2.26 -12.59
C VAL A 89 8.93 -1.99 -12.50
N ARG A 90 9.30 -1.01 -11.68
CA ARG A 90 10.70 -0.61 -11.43
C ARG A 90 11.22 -1.14 -10.11
N LYS A 91 10.35 -1.25 -9.10
CA LYS A 91 10.71 -1.74 -7.78
C LYS A 91 9.51 -2.36 -7.08
N VAL A 92 9.80 -3.36 -6.26
CA VAL A 92 8.87 -3.94 -5.29
C VAL A 92 9.49 -3.84 -3.91
N ARG A 93 8.65 -3.54 -2.91
CA ARG A 93 8.98 -3.70 -1.49
C ARG A 93 7.86 -4.50 -0.84
N SER A 94 8.22 -5.53 -0.08
CA SER A 94 7.30 -6.25 0.80
C SER A 94 7.83 -6.24 2.24
N GLY A 95 6.92 -6.37 3.20
CA GLY A 95 7.27 -6.44 4.61
C GLY A 95 6.05 -6.53 5.50
N GLU A 96 6.24 -6.96 6.74
CA GLU A 96 5.19 -6.90 7.75
C GLU A 96 5.03 -5.47 8.28
N VAL A 97 3.79 -5.02 8.47
CA VAL A 97 3.52 -3.72 9.10
C VAL A 97 3.97 -3.81 10.55
N TYR A 98 4.94 -2.97 10.93
CA TYR A 98 5.48 -2.95 12.28
C TYR A 98 4.37 -2.72 13.32
N ARG A 99 4.13 -3.72 14.17
CA ARG A 99 3.30 -3.56 15.37
C ARG A 99 4.19 -3.16 16.54
N VAL A 100 4.05 -1.92 17.02
CA VAL A 100 4.53 -1.57 18.37
C VAL A 100 3.75 -2.46 19.35
N LYS A 101 4.44 -3.31 20.12
CA LYS A 101 3.81 -4.00 21.26
C LYS A 101 3.25 -2.92 22.20
N LYS A 102 1.93 -2.90 22.36
CA LYS A 102 1.26 -2.09 23.39
C LYS A 102 1.61 -2.61 24.77
#